data_AF-I6ED29-F1
#
_entry.id   AF-I6ED29-F1
#
_cell.length_a   1.000
_cell.length_b   1.000
_cell.length_c   1.000
_cell.angle_alpha   90.00
_cell.angle_beta   90.00
_cell.angle_gamma   90.00
#
_symmetry.space_group_name_H-M   'P 1'
#
loop_
_entity.id
_entity.type
_entity.pdbx_description
1 polymer ?
#
loop_
_entity_poly.entity_id
_entity_poly.type
_entity_poly.pdbx_seq_one_letter_code
_entity_poly.pdbx_strand_id
1 'polypeptide(L)' 'MKTLNRRDIPGAQYPERIIQFGEGNFLRAFVDWQIDLLNEHTDLNSGVVVVRPIETSFPPSLSTQDGLYTTIIRGLNEKG' A
#
# COMPACT_ATOMS: atom_id res chain seq x y z
N MET A 1 10.76 14.11 -3.21
CA MET A 1 9.86 13.11 -3.85
C MET A 1 8.53 13.80 -4.10
N LYS A 2 7.82 13.50 -5.20
CA LYS A 2 6.51 14.13 -5.48
C LYS A 2 5.46 13.56 -4.53
N THR A 3 4.64 14.41 -3.92
CA THR A 3 3.50 13.97 -3.10
C THR A 3 2.52 13.19 -3.96
N LEU A 4 2.13 11.99 -3.50
CA LEU A 4 1.14 11.17 -4.19
C LEU A 4 -0.27 11.63 -3.80
N ASN A 5 -1.19 11.65 -4.76
CA ASN A 5 -2.61 11.90 -4.55
C ASN A 5 -3.41 11.34 -5.73
N ARG A 6 -4.69 11.02 -5.52
CA ARG A 6 -5.55 10.39 -6.54
C ARG A 6 -6.00 11.34 -7.66
N ARG A 7 -5.85 12.65 -7.49
CA ARG A 7 -6.11 13.64 -8.56
C ARG A 7 -5.02 13.59 -9.64
N ASP A 8 -3.77 13.55 -9.22
CA ASP A 8 -2.60 13.60 -10.10
C ASP A 8 -2.12 12.20 -10.50
N ILE A 9 -2.48 11.17 -9.73
CA ILE A 9 -2.19 9.75 -9.97
C ILE A 9 -3.52 8.97 -9.90
N PRO A 10 -4.32 8.97 -10.98
CA PRO A 10 -5.55 8.20 -11.01
C PRO A 10 -5.24 6.71 -11.00
N GLY A 11 -6.09 5.91 -10.36
CA GLY A 11 -5.91 4.46 -10.23
C GLY A 11 -7.13 3.78 -9.64
N ALA A 12 -7.08 2.46 -9.52
CA ALA A 12 -8.19 1.66 -9.02
C ALA A 12 -8.61 2.08 -7.61
N GLN A 13 -9.92 2.06 -7.37
CA GLN A 13 -10.52 2.20 -6.06
C GLN A 13 -11.22 0.89 -5.71
N TYR A 14 -10.74 0.25 -4.66
CA TYR A 14 -11.27 -1.02 -4.20
C TYR A 14 -12.16 -0.81 -2.97
N PRO A 15 -13.25 -1.58 -2.82
CA PRO A 15 -14.08 -1.54 -1.61
C PRO A 15 -13.28 -2.02 -0.40
N GLU A 16 -13.55 -1.43 0.76
CA GLU A 16 -12.92 -1.81 2.03
C GLU A 16 -13.33 -3.23 2.41
N ARG A 17 -12.37 -4.18 2.36
CA ARG A 17 -12.61 -5.60 2.64
C ARG A 17 -11.62 -6.21 3.63
N ILE A 18 -10.46 -5.59 3.79
CA ILE A 18 -9.38 -6.06 4.66
C ILE A 18 -9.09 -4.96 5.68
N ILE A 19 -9.05 -5.32 6.97
CA ILE A 19 -8.59 -4.43 8.03
C ILE A 19 -7.21 -4.90 8.49
N GLN A 20 -6.23 -4.03 8.39
CA GLN A 20 -4.85 -4.29 8.78
C GLN A 20 -4.48 -3.49 10.02
N PHE A 21 -4.01 -4.18 11.06
CA PHE A 21 -3.42 -3.53 12.23
C PHE A 21 -1.91 -3.42 12.05
N GLY A 22 -1.42 -2.19 11.98
CA GLY A 22 -0.02 -1.89 11.71
C GLY A 22 0.20 -1.34 10.30
N GLU A 23 1.11 -0.38 10.21
CA GLU A 23 1.46 0.35 8.98
C GLU A 23 2.95 0.24 8.68
N GLY A 24 3.59 -0.85 9.11
CA GLY A 24 5.02 -1.03 8.94
C GLY A 24 5.42 -1.23 7.48
N ASN A 25 6.70 -1.03 7.19
CA ASN A 25 7.26 -1.30 5.86
C ASN A 25 7.03 -2.75 5.39
N PHE A 26 7.10 -3.72 6.31
CA PHE A 26 6.88 -5.12 5.97
C PHE A 26 5.49 -5.37 5.40
N LEU A 27 4.44 -4.87 6.08
CA LEU A 27 3.06 -5.06 5.63
C LEU A 27 2.83 -4.43 4.25
N ARG A 28 3.31 -3.19 4.05
CA ARG A 28 3.23 -2.51 2.76
C ARG A 28 4.00 -3.17 1.62
N ALA A 29 5.22 -3.63 1.91
CA ALA A 29 6.12 -4.17 0.88
C ALA A 29 5.91 -5.66 0.61
N PHE A 30 5.19 -6.37 1.47
CA PHE A 30 4.98 -7.82 1.35
C PHE A 30 3.50 -8.19 1.24
N VAL A 31 2.66 -7.80 2.19
CA VAL A 31 1.24 -8.22 2.23
C VAL A 31 0.42 -7.40 1.25
N ASP A 32 0.47 -6.07 1.37
CA ASP A 32 -0.31 -5.18 0.52
C ASP A 32 0.07 -5.33 -0.96
N TRP A 33 1.35 -5.54 -1.27
CA TRP A 33 1.82 -5.82 -2.64
C TRP A 33 1.20 -7.09 -3.23
N GLN A 34 1.05 -8.16 -2.44
CA GLN A 34 0.37 -9.38 -2.91
C GLN A 34 -1.12 -9.12 -3.15
N ILE A 35 -1.77 -8.33 -2.30
CA ILE A 35 -3.19 -7.94 -2.47
C ILE A 35 -3.36 -7.10 -3.74
N ASP A 36 -2.45 -6.17 -4.00
CA ASP A 36 -2.43 -5.35 -5.21
C ASP A 36 -2.31 -6.23 -6.46
N LEU A 37 -1.34 -7.17 -6.48
CA LEU A 37 -1.21 -8.15 -7.56
C LEU A 37 -2.46 -9.01 -7.72
N LEU A 38 -3.08 -9.47 -6.63
CA LEU A 38 -4.31 -10.26 -6.70
C LEU A 38 -5.47 -9.44 -7.26
N ASN A 39 -5.57 -8.16 -6.92
CA ASN A 39 -6.58 -7.27 -7.50
C ASN A 39 -6.35 -6.99 -9.00
N GLU A 40 -5.10 -7.01 -9.47
CA GLU A 40 -4.76 -6.85 -10.89
C GLU A 40 -5.04 -8.13 -11.71
N HIS A 41 -4.80 -9.31 -11.13
CA HIS A 41 -4.80 -10.58 -11.86
C HIS A 41 -6.04 -11.45 -11.59
N THR A 42 -6.92 -11.04 -10.67
CA THR A 42 -8.12 -11.78 -10.24
C THR A 42 -9.26 -10.83 -9.88
N ASP A 43 -10.45 -11.38 -9.59
CA ASP A 43 -11.63 -10.61 -9.18
C ASP A 43 -11.67 -10.27 -7.66
N LEU A 44 -10.53 -10.31 -6.97
CA LEU A 44 -10.47 -10.11 -5.50
C LEU A 44 -11.08 -8.77 -5.07
N ASN A 45 -10.88 -7.69 -5.84
CA ASN A 45 -11.47 -6.36 -5.66
C ASN A 45 -11.52 -5.93 -4.18
N SER A 46 -10.37 -5.94 -3.50
CA SER A 46 -10.29 -5.77 -2.04
C SER A 46 -9.31 -4.66 -1.66
N GLY A 47 -9.86 -3.62 -1.05
CA GLY A 47 -9.10 -2.53 -0.44
C GLY A 47 -8.71 -2.84 1.00
N VAL A 48 -7.58 -2.29 1.43
CA VAL A 48 -7.00 -2.46 2.78
C VAL A 48 -7.19 -1.17 3.58
N VAL A 49 -7.91 -1.27 4.69
CA VAL A 49 -8.03 -0.21 5.69
C VAL A 49 -6.92 -0.41 6.72
N VAL A 50 -6.02 0.56 6.83
CA VAL A 50 -4.86 0.48 7.74
C VAL A 50 -5.18 1.19 9.06
N VAL A 51 -5.09 0.45 10.15
CA VAL A 51 -5.19 0.96 11.51
C VAL A 51 -3.78 1.15 12.06
N ARG A 52 -3.45 2.37 12.49
CA ARG A 52 -2.21 2.68 13.22
C ARG A 52 -2.47 2.49 14.72
N PRO A 53 -1.94 1.43 15.35
CA PRO A 53 -2.23 1.14 16.76
C PRO A 53 -1.41 1.98 17.75
N ILE A 54 -0.30 2.59 17.29
CA ILE A 54 0.59 3.41 18.12
C ILE A 54 0.39 4.87 17.77
N GLU A 55 0.13 5.69 18.79
CA GLU A 55 0.05 7.14 18.63
C GLU A 55 1.45 7.71 18.36
N THR A 56 1.70 8.05 17.09
CA THR A 56 2.95 8.68 16.65
C THR A 56 2.70 9.66 15.53
N SER A 57 3.46 10.76 15.50
CA SER A 57 3.49 11.72 14.40
C SER A 57 4.42 11.28 13.26
N PHE A 58 5.30 10.31 13.51
CA PHE A 58 6.25 9.79 12.51
C PHE A 58 6.17 8.26 12.40
N PRO A 59 6.09 7.70 11.17
CA PRO A 59 5.98 8.43 9.90
C PRO A 59 4.63 9.15 9.75
N PRO A 60 4.51 10.16 8.85
CA PRO A 60 3.22 10.78 8.54
C PRO A 60 2.16 9.74 8.17
N SER A 61 0.89 10.05 8.44
CA SER A 61 -0.22 9.16 8.07
C SER A 61 -0.25 8.92 6.55
N LEU A 62 -0.51 7.67 6.14
CA LEU A 62 -0.74 7.32 4.73
C LEU A 62 -1.92 8.11 4.13
N SER A 63 -2.88 8.53 4.96
CA SER A 63 -3.99 9.39 4.54
C SER A 63 -3.55 10.75 4.01
N THR A 64 -2.33 11.23 4.34
CA THR A 64 -1.78 12.46 3.76
C THR A 64 -1.51 12.35 2.25
N GLN A 65 -1.53 11.12 1.71
CA GLN A 65 -1.35 10.82 0.29
C GLN A 65 -2.47 9.93 -0.26
N ASP A 66 -3.69 10.03 0.27
CA ASP A 66 -4.85 9.20 -0.16
C ASP A 66 -4.62 7.68 -0.05
N GLY A 67 -3.77 7.26 0.90
CA GLY A 67 -3.37 5.85 1.07
C GLY A 67 -2.33 5.37 0.05
N LEU A 68 -1.84 6.24 -0.83
CA LEU A 68 -0.87 5.91 -1.87
C LEU A 68 0.56 5.93 -1.33
N TYR A 69 1.35 4.97 -1.79
CA TYR A 69 2.79 4.88 -1.55
C TYR A 69 3.46 4.12 -2.72
N THR A 70 4.79 4.14 -2.75
CA THR A 70 5.56 3.41 -3.76
C THR A 70 6.36 2.31 -3.09
N THR A 71 6.14 1.06 -3.51
CA THR A 71 6.97 -0.08 -3.11
C THR A 71 8.09 -0.27 -4.13
N ILE A 72 9.34 -0.29 -3.68
CA ILE A 72 10.49 -0.56 -4.53
C ILE A 72 10.90 -2.02 -4.33
N ILE A 73 10.69 -2.85 -5.35
CA ILE A 73 11.09 -4.26 -5.33
C ILE A 73 12.46 -4.37 -5.98
N ARG A 74 13.42 -4.93 -5.25
CA ARG A 74 14.78 -5.20 -5.74
C ARG A 74 15.11 -6.65 -5.44
N GLY A 75 15.59 -7.35 -6.46
CA GLY A 75 16.13 -8.70 -6.34
C GLY A 75 17.46 -8.79 -7.05
N LEU A 76 18.22 -9.82 -6.71
CA LEU A 76 19.39 -10.22 -7.50
C LEU A 76 18.92 -11.07 -8.67
N ASN A 77 19.60 -10.97 -9.80
CA ASN A 77 19.40 -11.92 -10.88
C ASN A 77 20.44 -13.05 -10.76
N GLU A 78 20.49 -13.96 -11.74
CA GLU A 78 21.43 -15.09 -11.74
C GLU A 78 22.91 -14.69 -11.64
N LYS A 79 23.23 -13.42 -11.90
CA LYS A 79 24.60 -12.88 -11.87
C LYS A 79 24.93 -12.13 -10.58
N GLY A 80 24.03 -12.11 -9.60
CA GLY A 80 24.13 -11.23 -8.42
C GLY A 80 23.74 -9.80 -8.74
#